data_AF-W6MVC1-F1
#
_entry.id   AF-W6MVC1-F1
#
_cell.length_a   1.000
_cell.length_b   1.000
_cell.length_c   1.000
_cell.angle_alpha   90.00
_cell.angle_beta   90.00
_cell.angle_gamma   90.00
#
_symmetry.space_group_name_H-M   'P 1'
#
loop_
_entity.id
_entity.type
_entity.pdbx_description
1 polymer ?
#
loop_
_entity_poly.entity_id
_entity_poly.type
_entity_poly.pdbx_seq_one_letter_code
_entity_poly.pdbx_strand_id
1 'polypeptide(L)'
;MSFVNQVLIVGLDGSGQSTLVKDLFGRGHHESHDGSVHKAIGLVTKYYSSEIDIWTDAYEKGSFDQWANEFLSEEAKPMRESLNGIIFTFDFEEELGEIDQVIGHLERITESLDELSGEEDYNGWSGFKAAVVSGIPEQSEFEGYDDLEYRFQLAGFELVNYACSARNEFGEKVGKERLREIFETCEWTQMESGSKDDSEEVSGEDIGQKPEDLDKVFQMALAARTQAAQVTNKEEKEKLVNAKLTEIMNIL
;
A
#
# COMPACT_ATOMS: atom_id res chain seq x y z
N MET A 1 25.17 0.37 -3.66
CA MET A 1 24.23 -0.48 -2.90
C MET A 1 22.91 -0.42 -3.64
N SER A 2 22.30 -1.56 -3.94
CA SER A 2 20.89 -1.57 -4.36
C SER A 2 20.10 -1.20 -3.11
N PHE A 3 19.45 -0.04 -3.11
CA PHE A 3 18.49 0.31 -2.09
C PHE A 3 17.26 -0.55 -2.34
N VAL A 4 16.91 -1.39 -1.36
CA VAL A 4 15.70 -2.19 -1.41
C VAL A 4 14.70 -1.46 -0.53
N ASN A 5 13.58 -1.04 -1.12
CA ASN A 5 12.51 -0.41 -0.37
C ASN A 5 11.82 -1.48 0.48
N GLN A 6 11.69 -1.28 1.80
CA GLN A 6 11.17 -2.32 2.69
C GLN A 6 9.97 -1.85 3.52
N VAL A 7 8.96 -2.70 3.63
CA VAL A 7 7.80 -2.47 4.48
C VAL A 7 7.62 -3.65 5.42
N LEU A 8 7.46 -3.35 6.71
CA LEU A 8 7.10 -4.34 7.72
C LEU A 8 5.59 -4.32 7.96
N ILE A 9 4.95 -5.48 7.93
CA ILE A 9 3.58 -5.69 8.39
C ILE A 9 3.65 -6.59 9.61
N VAL A 10 3.13 -6.13 10.74
CA VAL A 10 3.13 -6.86 12.00
C VAL A 10 1.75 -6.80 12.66
N GLY A 11 1.36 -7.86 13.35
CA GLY A 11 0.12 -7.89 14.12
C GLY A 11 0.01 -9.13 14.98
N LEU A 12 -1.07 -9.25 15.74
CA LEU A 12 -1.43 -10.51 16.41
C LEU A 12 -1.53 -11.64 15.37
N ASP A 13 -1.07 -12.85 15.70
CA ASP A 13 -1.20 -13.99 14.79
C ASP A 13 -2.67 -14.16 14.34
N GLY A 14 -2.89 -14.12 13.03
CA GLY A 14 -4.22 -14.16 12.42
C GLY A 14 -4.94 -12.81 12.25
N SER A 15 -4.35 -11.67 12.64
CA SER A 15 -4.99 -10.33 12.54
C SER A 15 -5.04 -9.73 11.12
N GLY A 16 -4.71 -10.53 10.11
CA GLY A 16 -4.96 -10.20 8.70
C GLY A 16 -3.74 -9.74 7.90
N GLN A 17 -2.52 -9.92 8.40
CA GLN A 17 -1.26 -9.63 7.70
C GLN A 17 -1.25 -10.26 6.29
N SER A 18 -1.50 -11.58 6.21
CA SER A 18 -1.50 -12.31 4.93
C SER A 18 -2.64 -11.87 4.00
N THR A 19 -3.81 -11.57 4.57
CA THR A 19 -4.97 -11.07 3.84
C THR A 19 -4.64 -9.72 3.21
N LEU A 20 -3.97 -8.83 3.96
CA LEU A 20 -3.53 -7.52 3.49
C LEU A 20 -2.55 -7.64 2.32
N VAL A 21 -1.53 -8.51 2.44
CA VAL A 21 -0.57 -8.75 1.36
C VAL A 21 -1.26 -9.26 0.10
N LYS A 22 -2.15 -10.26 0.26
CA LYS A 22 -2.90 -10.83 -0.85
C LYS A 22 -3.80 -9.81 -1.54
N ASP A 23 -4.54 -9.03 -0.77
CA ASP A 23 -5.54 -8.10 -1.30
C ASP A 23 -4.91 -6.88 -1.97
N LEU A 24 -3.79 -6.36 -1.44
CA LEU A 24 -3.13 -5.19 -2.02
C LEU A 24 -2.29 -5.52 -3.25
N PHE A 25 -1.57 -6.65 -3.22
CA PHE A 25 -0.52 -6.97 -4.19
C PHE A 25 -0.84 -8.17 -5.07
N GLY A 26 -1.99 -8.83 -4.87
CA GLY A 26 -2.38 -10.04 -5.62
C GLY A 26 -1.46 -11.24 -5.36
N ARG A 27 -0.51 -11.12 -4.41
CA ARG A 27 0.41 -12.17 -4.03
C ARG A 27 -0.12 -12.86 -2.78
N GLY A 28 -0.85 -13.96 -3.00
CA GLY A 28 -1.06 -14.96 -1.96
C GLY A 28 -0.03 -16.09 -2.13
N HIS A 29 0.58 -16.55 -1.05
CA HIS A 29 1.22 -17.86 -1.06
C HIS A 29 0.72 -18.76 0.07
N HIS A 30 0.86 -20.05 -0.21
CA HIS A 30 0.04 -21.15 0.31
C HIS A 30 0.26 -21.47 1.80
N GLU A 31 1.24 -20.86 2.44
CA GLU A 31 1.60 -21.07 3.85
C GLU A 31 2.20 -19.75 4.36
N SER A 32 1.34 -18.86 4.87
CA SER A 32 1.81 -17.63 5.52
C SER A 32 2.23 -18.01 6.93
N HIS A 33 3.53 -17.95 7.18
CA HIS A 33 4.12 -18.13 8.51
C HIS A 33 4.87 -16.85 8.89
N ASP A 34 4.99 -16.60 10.19
CA ASP A 34 5.79 -15.52 10.76
C ASP A 34 7.19 -15.48 10.14
N GLY A 35 7.69 -14.28 9.85
CA GLY A 35 8.96 -14.09 9.16
C GLY A 35 8.94 -14.31 7.65
N SER A 36 7.76 -14.31 7.01
CA SER A 36 7.67 -14.38 5.54
C SER A 36 8.19 -13.10 4.89
N VAL A 37 8.92 -13.26 3.77
CA VAL A 37 9.49 -12.17 2.99
C VAL A 37 8.97 -12.26 1.55
N HIS A 38 8.19 -11.26 1.14
CA HIS A 38 7.66 -11.13 -0.21
C HIS A 38 8.51 -10.14 -1.00
N LYS A 39 9.40 -10.67 -1.84
CA LYS A 39 10.40 -9.86 -2.57
C LYS A 39 9.89 -9.29 -3.87
N ALA A 40 10.43 -8.14 -4.27
CA ALA A 40 10.24 -7.54 -5.59
C ALA A 40 8.76 -7.42 -5.98
N ILE A 41 7.96 -6.81 -5.10
CA ILE A 41 6.58 -6.44 -5.38
C ILE A 41 6.60 -5.15 -6.19
N GLY A 42 6.18 -5.24 -7.45
CA GLY A 42 6.09 -4.09 -8.33
C GLY A 42 4.95 -3.16 -7.91
N LEU A 43 5.30 -1.93 -7.56
CA LEU A 43 4.37 -0.83 -7.37
C LEU A 43 4.38 0.04 -8.63
N VAL A 44 3.28 0.05 -9.36
CA VAL A 44 3.14 0.83 -10.61
C VAL A 44 2.05 1.86 -10.42
N THR A 45 2.43 3.13 -10.52
CA THR A 45 1.50 4.26 -10.56
C THR A 45 1.52 4.90 -11.94
N LYS A 46 0.67 5.90 -12.15
CA LYS A 46 0.72 6.73 -13.37
C LYS A 46 2.04 7.51 -13.50
N TYR A 47 2.73 7.75 -12.39
CA TYR A 47 3.84 8.70 -12.31
C TYR A 47 5.20 8.02 -12.17
N TYR A 48 5.25 6.82 -11.59
CA TYR A 48 6.49 6.08 -11.37
C TYR A 48 6.23 4.56 -11.25
N SER A 49 7.31 3.80 -11.33
CA SER A 49 7.36 2.38 -10.94
C SER A 49 8.44 2.17 -9.90
N SER A 50 8.18 1.35 -8.88
CA SER A 50 9.16 0.95 -7.89
C SER A 50 9.01 -0.54 -7.56
N GLU A 51 10.02 -1.13 -6.93
CA GLU A 51 9.89 -2.43 -6.27
C GLU A 51 10.06 -2.27 -4.78
N ILE A 52 9.23 -2.98 -4.04
CA ILE A 52 9.26 -3.05 -2.58
C ILE A 52 9.37 -4.51 -2.13
N ASP A 53 10.03 -4.73 -1.01
CA ASP A 53 10.00 -5.97 -0.25
C ASP A 53 9.03 -5.80 0.92
N ILE A 54 8.18 -6.80 1.14
CA ILE A 54 7.27 -6.82 2.28
C ILE A 54 7.70 -7.91 3.24
N TRP A 55 7.91 -7.55 4.48
CA TRP A 55 8.20 -8.45 5.58
C TRP A 55 6.94 -8.59 6.42
N THR A 56 6.55 -9.82 6.73
CA THR A 56 5.45 -10.08 7.65
C THR A 56 5.99 -10.68 8.93
N ASP A 57 5.54 -10.16 10.06
CA ASP A 57 5.85 -10.65 11.38
C ASP A 57 4.58 -10.79 12.21
N ALA A 58 4.63 -11.59 13.27
CA ALA A 58 3.50 -11.71 14.17
C ALA A 58 3.96 -11.86 15.63
N TYR A 59 3.04 -11.51 16.53
CA TYR A 59 3.19 -11.75 17.95
C TYR A 59 2.03 -12.60 18.48
N GLU A 60 2.28 -13.33 19.55
CA GLU A 60 1.23 -14.05 20.28
C GLU A 60 0.42 -13.10 21.16
N LYS A 61 -0.82 -13.50 21.46
CA LYS A 61 -1.74 -12.71 22.30
C LYS A 61 -1.10 -12.35 23.65
N GLY A 62 -1.15 -11.07 24.01
CA GLY A 62 -0.55 -10.55 25.25
C GLY A 62 0.98 -10.50 25.26
N SER A 63 1.63 -10.65 24.10
CA SER A 63 3.11 -10.59 23.96
C SER A 63 3.58 -9.45 23.05
N PHE A 64 2.72 -8.46 22.77
CA PHE A 64 3.09 -7.29 21.96
C PHE A 64 4.24 -6.49 22.58
N ASP A 65 4.29 -6.38 23.90
CA ASP A 65 5.36 -5.67 24.61
C ASP A 65 6.72 -6.35 24.39
N GLN A 66 6.76 -7.69 24.38
CA GLN A 66 7.96 -8.44 24.08
C GLN A 66 8.42 -8.15 22.65
N TRP A 67 7.52 -8.27 21.67
CA TRP A 67 7.82 -7.98 20.26
C TRP A 67 8.32 -6.54 20.08
N ALA A 68 7.64 -5.56 20.68
CA ALA A 68 8.02 -4.16 20.60
C ALA A 68 9.40 -3.90 21.23
N ASN A 69 9.73 -4.55 22.35
CA ASN A 69 11.05 -4.43 22.97
C ASN A 69 12.16 -5.09 22.13
N GLU A 70 11.86 -6.21 21.46
CA GLU A 70 12.79 -6.86 20.52
C GLU A 70 13.02 -5.98 19.28
N PHE A 71 11.96 -5.42 18.70
CA PHE A 71 12.04 -4.44 17.60
C PHE A 71 12.85 -3.19 17.99
N LEU A 72 12.71 -2.75 19.25
CA LEU A 72 13.39 -1.57 19.77
C LEU A 72 14.86 -1.81 20.17
N SER A 73 15.33 -3.06 20.17
CA SER A 73 16.67 -3.43 20.58
C SER A 73 17.77 -2.88 19.66
N GLU A 74 18.98 -2.68 20.19
CA GLU A 74 20.14 -2.25 19.39
C GLU A 74 20.46 -3.24 18.28
N GLU A 75 20.23 -4.53 18.52
CA GLU A 75 20.39 -5.61 17.55
C GLU A 75 19.46 -5.45 16.34
N ALA A 76 18.25 -4.92 16.54
CA ALA A 76 17.26 -4.65 15.49
C ALA A 76 17.45 -3.27 14.81
N LYS A 77 18.43 -2.46 15.22
CA LYS A 77 18.69 -1.14 14.62
C LYS A 77 18.90 -1.20 13.09
N PRO A 78 19.74 -2.09 12.53
CA PRO A 78 19.93 -2.17 11.08
C PRO A 78 18.65 -2.50 10.31
N MET A 79 17.73 -3.24 10.95
CA MET A 79 16.41 -3.55 10.39
C MET A 79 15.54 -2.30 10.33
N ARG A 80 15.49 -1.51 11.41
CA ARG A 80 14.73 -0.25 11.44
C ARG A 80 15.26 0.78 10.44
N GLU A 81 16.58 0.88 10.30
CA GLU A 81 17.24 1.78 9.34
C GLU A 81 16.92 1.45 7.87
N SER A 82 16.53 0.21 7.57
CA SER A 82 16.21 -0.21 6.21
C SER A 82 14.72 -0.12 5.86
N LEU A 83 13.83 0.17 6.83
CA LEU A 83 12.41 0.32 6.60
C LEU A 83 12.07 1.65 5.91
N ASN A 84 11.05 1.60 5.05
CA ASN A 84 10.38 2.74 4.43
C ASN A 84 8.88 2.79 4.78
N GLY A 85 8.39 1.76 5.48
CA GLY A 85 7.03 1.73 5.99
C GLY A 85 6.85 0.67 7.06
N ILE A 86 5.94 0.95 7.99
CA ILE A 86 5.47 -0.03 8.98
C ILE A 86 3.94 0.00 9.03
N ILE A 87 3.36 -1.20 9.03
CA ILE A 87 1.92 -1.43 9.16
C ILE A 87 1.69 -2.31 10.38
N PHE A 88 0.92 -1.81 11.33
CA PHE A 88 0.43 -2.57 12.48
C PHE A 88 -0.99 -3.07 12.18
N THR A 89 -1.25 -4.37 12.18
CA THR A 89 -2.59 -4.96 12.00
C THR A 89 -3.11 -5.47 13.31
N PHE A 90 -4.37 -5.15 13.63
CA PHE A 90 -5.00 -5.61 14.86
C PHE A 90 -6.49 -5.89 14.65
N ASP A 91 -7.02 -6.82 15.43
CA ASP A 91 -8.45 -7.05 15.54
C ASP A 91 -8.96 -6.36 16.80
N PHE A 92 -9.91 -5.44 16.62
CA PHE A 92 -10.40 -4.62 17.71
C PHE A 92 -11.11 -5.43 18.79
N GLU A 93 -11.87 -6.48 18.43
CA GLU A 93 -12.58 -7.29 19.43
C GLU A 93 -11.59 -8.13 20.25
N GLU A 94 -10.52 -8.60 19.60
CA GLU A 94 -9.48 -9.44 20.22
C GLU A 94 -8.55 -8.66 21.15
N GLU A 95 -8.27 -7.40 20.83
CA GLU A 95 -7.20 -6.59 21.42
C GLU A 95 -7.71 -5.33 22.15
N LEU A 96 -9.03 -5.12 22.26
CA LEU A 96 -9.63 -3.95 22.94
C LEU A 96 -9.05 -3.69 24.33
N GLY A 97 -8.81 -4.74 25.10
CA GLY A 97 -8.32 -4.64 26.48
C GLY A 97 -6.86 -4.19 26.60
N GLU A 98 -6.11 -4.25 25.49
CA GLU A 98 -4.67 -3.99 25.44
C GLU A 98 -4.35 -2.74 24.60
N ILE A 99 -5.36 -2.10 24.00
CA ILE A 99 -5.17 -1.01 23.03
C ILE A 99 -4.36 0.17 23.58
N ASP A 100 -4.54 0.51 24.87
CA ASP A 100 -3.79 1.58 25.53
C ASP A 100 -2.30 1.24 25.65
N GLN A 101 -2.00 -0.02 25.97
CA GLN A 101 -0.63 -0.52 26.05
C GLN A 101 -0.01 -0.56 24.65
N VAL A 102 -0.75 -1.06 23.65
CA VAL A 102 -0.32 -1.08 22.25
C VAL A 102 0.05 0.33 21.78
N ILE A 103 -0.83 1.31 22.00
CA ILE A 103 -0.58 2.71 21.62
C ILE A 103 0.68 3.25 22.29
N GLY A 104 0.90 3.00 23.58
CA GLY A 104 2.13 3.44 24.27
C GLY A 104 3.41 2.79 23.72
N HIS A 105 3.34 1.58 23.19
CA HIS A 105 4.46 0.95 22.48
C HIS A 105 4.65 1.50 21.07
N LEU A 106 3.56 1.83 20.36
CA LEU A 106 3.63 2.49 19.05
C LEU A 106 4.25 3.89 19.14
N GLU A 107 3.95 4.65 20.21
CA GLU A 107 4.62 5.91 20.52
C GLU A 107 6.15 5.74 20.62
N ARG A 108 6.61 4.73 21.38
CA ARG A 108 8.04 4.41 21.51
C ARG A 108 8.67 3.99 20.18
N ILE A 109 7.93 3.26 19.34
CA ILE A 109 8.38 2.88 17.99
C ILE A 109 8.52 4.13 17.11
N THR A 110 7.56 5.04 17.15
CA THR A 110 7.60 6.32 16.44
C THR A 110 8.82 7.14 16.86
N GLU A 111 9.03 7.34 18.16
CA GLU A 111 10.19 8.05 18.70
C GLU A 111 11.50 7.44 18.20
N SER A 112 11.61 6.11 18.27
CA SER A 112 12.80 5.41 17.80
C SER A 112 13.04 5.54 16.30
N LEU A 113 12.00 5.56 15.46
CA LEU A 113 12.15 5.73 14.02
C LEU A 113 12.56 7.17 13.70
N ASP A 114 11.95 8.16 14.37
CA ASP A 114 12.28 9.58 14.19
C ASP A 114 13.71 9.90 14.65
N GLU A 115 14.25 9.19 15.64
CA GLU A 115 15.68 9.30 16.01
C GLU A 115 16.64 8.85 14.88
N LEU A 116 16.18 8.02 13.92
CA LEU A 116 17.00 7.57 12.80
C LEU A 116 17.15 8.62 11.70
N SER A 117 16.24 9.60 11.60
CA SER A 117 16.33 10.66 10.57
C SER A 117 17.42 11.69 10.86
N GLY A 118 17.99 11.66 12.08
CA GLY A 118 19.08 12.55 12.51
C GLY A 118 18.61 13.97 12.83
N GLU A 119 19.45 14.72 13.53
CA GLU A 119 19.10 16.07 14.06
C GLU A 119 18.83 17.13 12.97
N GLU A 120 19.23 16.86 11.71
CA GLU A 120 19.08 17.80 10.60
C GLU A 120 17.75 17.64 9.84
N ASP A 121 17.01 16.54 10.06
CA ASP A 121 15.70 16.33 9.45
C ASP A 121 14.58 16.74 10.40
N TYR A 122 14.13 17.98 10.24
CA TYR A 122 13.02 18.54 11.02
C TYR A 122 11.67 17.84 10.77
N ASN A 123 11.58 17.00 9.74
CA ASN A 123 10.34 16.31 9.38
C ASN A 123 10.25 14.89 9.97
N GLY A 124 11.27 14.43 10.69
CA GLY A 124 11.30 13.09 11.29
C GLY A 124 11.55 11.99 10.26
N TRP A 125 11.22 10.75 10.62
CA TRP A 125 11.41 9.61 9.73
C TRP A 125 10.53 9.70 8.48
N SER A 126 11.12 9.51 7.29
CA SER A 126 10.45 9.70 6.00
C SER A 126 9.54 8.55 5.56
N GLY A 127 9.54 7.43 6.30
CA GLY A 127 8.68 6.29 6.03
C GLY A 127 7.23 6.51 6.51
N PHE A 128 6.30 5.70 6.01
CA PHE A 128 4.92 5.75 6.48
C PHE A 128 4.66 4.84 7.68
N LYS A 129 3.73 5.25 8.54
CA LYS A 129 3.29 4.51 9.74
C LYS A 129 1.77 4.37 9.67
N ALA A 130 1.26 3.15 9.51
CA ALA A 130 -0.17 2.89 9.39
C ALA A 130 -0.64 1.80 10.36
N ALA A 131 -1.82 1.96 10.93
CA ALA A 131 -2.48 0.97 11.76
C ALA A 131 -3.75 0.51 11.05
N VAL A 132 -3.88 -0.79 10.78
CA VAL A 132 -5.02 -1.36 10.07
C VAL A 132 -5.86 -2.14 11.07
N VAL A 133 -7.08 -1.66 11.28
CA VAL A 133 -8.03 -2.26 12.22
C VAL A 133 -9.05 -3.11 11.49
N SER A 134 -9.30 -4.28 12.05
CA SER A 134 -10.40 -5.18 11.69
C SER A 134 -11.31 -5.41 12.91
N GLY A 135 -12.45 -6.08 12.74
CA GLY A 135 -13.37 -6.36 13.84
C GLY A 135 -14.24 -5.16 14.28
N ILE A 136 -14.16 -4.01 13.61
CA ILE A 136 -15.10 -2.88 13.81
C ILE A 136 -16.00 -2.69 12.58
N PRO A 137 -17.24 -2.20 12.75
CA PRO A 137 -18.11 -1.85 11.63
C PRO A 137 -17.57 -0.65 10.84
N GLU A 138 -18.31 -0.17 9.84
CA GLU A 138 -17.92 1.06 9.13
C GLU A 138 -17.74 2.22 10.11
N GLN A 139 -16.82 3.15 9.79
CA GLN A 139 -16.44 4.27 10.66
C GLN A 139 -17.66 5.04 11.22
N SER A 140 -18.68 5.29 10.39
CA SER A 140 -19.90 6.01 10.80
C SER A 140 -20.77 5.25 11.81
N GLU A 141 -20.55 3.95 11.98
CA GLU A 141 -21.33 3.06 12.85
C GLU A 141 -20.62 2.73 14.17
N PHE A 142 -19.33 3.07 14.29
CA PHE A 142 -18.52 2.76 15.47
C PHE A 142 -18.42 3.97 16.41
N GLU A 143 -19.18 3.94 17.51
CA GLU A 143 -19.11 4.97 18.56
C GLU A 143 -17.71 4.95 19.21
N GLY A 144 -16.96 6.04 19.06
CA GLY A 144 -15.59 6.16 19.55
C GLY A 144 -14.50 5.98 18.48
N TYR A 145 -14.87 5.81 17.19
CA TYR A 145 -13.88 5.76 16.11
C TYR A 145 -12.98 7.00 16.09
N ASP A 146 -13.57 8.20 16.20
CA ASP A 146 -12.81 9.45 16.15
C ASP A 146 -11.79 9.57 17.31
N ASP A 147 -12.13 9.05 18.50
CA ASP A 147 -11.20 9.00 19.63
C ASP A 147 -10.07 8.00 19.37
N LEU A 148 -10.41 6.82 18.86
CA LEU A 148 -9.43 5.80 18.48
C LEU A 148 -8.47 6.34 17.41
N GLU A 149 -9.00 6.92 16.34
CA GLU A 149 -8.25 7.54 15.25
C GLU A 149 -7.31 8.63 15.79
N TYR A 150 -7.83 9.53 16.62
CA TYR A 150 -7.03 10.59 17.25
C TYR A 150 -5.86 10.03 18.07
N ARG A 151 -6.09 8.95 18.82
CA ARG A 151 -5.05 8.33 19.65
C ARG A 151 -3.97 7.64 18.82
N PHE A 152 -4.33 6.96 17.74
CA PHE A 152 -3.34 6.40 16.79
C PHE A 152 -2.55 7.52 16.09
N GLN A 153 -3.23 8.61 15.72
CA GLN A 153 -2.58 9.78 15.13
C GLN A 153 -1.56 10.41 16.09
N LEU A 154 -1.89 10.53 17.38
CA LEU A 154 -0.94 10.98 18.41
C LEU A 154 0.27 10.06 18.56
N ALA A 155 0.07 8.75 18.40
CA ALA A 155 1.16 7.77 18.36
C ALA A 155 1.97 7.79 17.06
N GLY A 156 1.60 8.64 16.10
CA GLY A 156 2.27 8.79 14.81
C GLY A 156 1.82 7.78 13.74
N PHE A 157 0.70 7.09 13.95
CA PHE A 157 0.14 6.10 13.03
C PHE A 157 -1.18 6.59 12.42
N GLU A 158 -1.34 6.41 11.11
CA GLU A 158 -2.64 6.61 10.46
C GLU A 158 -3.54 5.39 10.64
N LEU A 159 -4.71 5.55 11.26
CA LEU A 159 -5.68 4.47 11.45
C LEU A 159 -6.50 4.24 10.17
N VAL A 160 -6.51 3.01 9.68
CA VAL A 160 -7.25 2.57 8.50
C VAL A 160 -8.22 1.45 8.91
N ASN A 161 -9.51 1.76 8.88
CA ASN A 161 -10.55 0.74 9.06
C ASN A 161 -10.70 -0.12 7.80
N TYR A 162 -10.30 -1.39 7.91
CA TYR A 162 -10.28 -2.31 6.77
C TYR A 162 -11.68 -2.72 6.28
N ALA A 163 -12.72 -2.55 7.10
CA ALA A 163 -14.09 -2.87 6.73
C ALA A 163 -14.70 -1.85 5.73
N CYS A 164 -14.14 -0.65 5.65
CA CYS A 164 -14.66 0.43 4.79
C CYS A 164 -14.44 0.12 3.29
N SER A 165 -15.48 0.34 2.49
CA SER A 165 -15.57 -0.24 1.14
C SER A 165 -14.87 0.55 0.02
N ALA A 166 -14.63 1.88 0.16
CA ALA A 166 -13.75 2.65 -0.74
C ALA A 166 -13.59 4.13 -0.37
N ARG A 167 -14.72 4.84 -0.16
CA ARG A 167 -14.72 6.30 0.08
C ARG A 167 -15.70 6.71 1.17
N ASN A 168 -15.34 7.73 1.94
CA ASN A 168 -16.23 8.34 2.95
C ASN A 168 -17.20 9.35 2.28
N GLU A 169 -18.04 10.00 3.10
CA GLU A 169 -19.03 11.00 2.65
C GLU A 169 -18.41 12.26 2.01
N PHE A 170 -17.13 12.53 2.28
CA PHE A 170 -16.37 13.63 1.69
C PHE A 170 -15.66 13.24 0.39
N GLY A 171 -15.77 11.96 -0.02
CA GLY A 171 -15.13 11.42 -1.20
C GLY A 171 -13.65 11.10 -1.01
N GLU A 172 -13.13 11.10 0.21
CA GLU A 172 -11.76 10.68 0.53
C GLU A 172 -11.66 9.16 0.49
N LYS A 173 -10.48 8.61 0.17
CA LYS A 173 -10.29 7.16 0.16
C LYS A 173 -10.25 6.65 1.60
N VAL A 174 -10.87 5.50 1.85
CA VAL A 174 -10.87 4.78 3.13
C VAL A 174 -10.59 3.29 2.90
N GLY A 175 -10.31 2.56 3.98
CA GLY A 175 -10.05 1.11 3.94
C GLY A 175 -8.96 0.74 2.95
N LYS A 176 -9.22 -0.26 2.10
CA LYS A 176 -8.23 -0.81 1.16
C LYS A 176 -7.69 0.23 0.18
N GLU A 177 -8.53 1.15 -0.28
CA GLU A 177 -8.13 2.18 -1.24
C GLU A 177 -7.24 3.24 -0.58
N ARG A 178 -7.48 3.55 0.70
CA ARG A 178 -6.59 4.44 1.46
C ARG A 178 -5.25 3.79 1.69
N LEU A 179 -5.24 2.52 2.08
CA LEU A 179 -4.00 1.79 2.27
C LEU A 179 -3.18 1.71 0.98
N ARG A 180 -3.84 1.43 -0.16
CA ARG A 180 -3.19 1.50 -1.48
C ARG A 180 -2.60 2.88 -1.75
N GLU A 181 -3.33 3.95 -1.45
CA GLU A 181 -2.85 5.31 -1.62
C GLU A 181 -1.61 5.61 -0.77
N ILE A 182 -1.55 5.14 0.48
CA ILE A 182 -0.36 5.29 1.34
C ILE A 182 0.89 4.73 0.64
N PHE A 183 0.81 3.51 0.08
CA PHE A 183 1.90 2.94 -0.70
C PHE A 183 2.20 3.77 -1.96
N GLU A 184 1.19 4.19 -2.71
CA GLU A 184 1.37 4.96 -3.95
C GLU A 184 1.94 6.37 -3.74
N THR A 185 1.72 6.98 -2.57
CA THR A 185 2.20 8.32 -2.24
C THR A 185 3.52 8.34 -1.47
N CYS A 186 3.98 7.19 -0.99
CA CYS A 186 5.28 7.07 -0.33
C CYS A 186 6.43 7.41 -1.30
N GLU A 187 7.46 8.09 -0.80
CA GLU A 187 8.66 8.42 -1.55
C GLU A 187 9.61 7.22 -1.61
N TRP A 188 9.41 6.36 -2.59
CA TRP A 188 10.28 5.22 -2.82
C TRP A 188 11.59 5.64 -3.47
N THR A 189 12.67 4.96 -3.11
CA THR A 189 13.90 5.03 -3.89
C THR A 189 13.61 4.44 -5.25
N GLN A 190 13.61 5.30 -6.27
CA GLN A 190 13.37 4.88 -7.65
C GLN A 190 14.53 4.01 -8.10
N MET A 191 14.24 2.89 -8.74
CA MET A 191 15.25 2.29 -9.59
C MET A 191 15.53 3.29 -10.71
N GLU A 192 16.80 3.64 -10.94
CA GLU A 192 17.17 4.29 -12.18
C GLU A 192 16.57 3.44 -13.30
N SER A 193 15.64 4.02 -14.05
CA SER A 193 15.21 3.40 -15.30
C SER A 193 16.46 3.34 -16.14
N GLY A 194 17.13 2.19 -16.15
CA GLY A 194 18.19 1.91 -17.10
C GLY A 194 17.63 2.29 -18.45
N SER A 195 18.23 3.30 -19.06
CA SER A 195 18.03 3.65 -20.46
C SER A 195 17.94 2.32 -21.20
N LYS A 196 16.78 2.03 -21.79
CA LYS A 196 16.63 0.86 -22.67
C LYS A 196 17.59 1.07 -23.83
N ASP A 197 18.80 0.56 -23.68
CA ASP A 197 19.75 0.42 -24.77
C ASP A 197 19.33 -0.85 -25.50
N ASP A 198 18.89 -0.66 -26.73
CA ASP A 198 18.50 -1.72 -27.65
C ASP A 198 19.66 -2.72 -27.83
N SER A 199 19.52 -3.96 -27.38
CA SER A 199 20.05 -5.15 -28.08
C SER A 199 19.66 -6.49 -27.44
N GLU A 200 18.82 -7.19 -28.20
CA GLU A 200 18.87 -8.63 -28.51
C GLU A 200 18.41 -9.70 -27.48
N GLU A 201 17.26 -10.27 -27.88
CA GLU A 201 16.88 -11.70 -27.91
C GLU A 201 16.47 -12.43 -26.61
N VAL A 202 15.17 -12.33 -26.32
CA VAL A 202 14.41 -13.32 -25.56
C VAL A 202 13.83 -14.35 -26.55
N SER A 203 14.12 -15.63 -26.32
CA SER A 203 13.40 -16.75 -26.95
C SER A 203 12.18 -17.12 -26.08
N GLY A 204 11.03 -17.31 -26.74
CA GLY A 204 9.67 -17.47 -26.18
C GLY A 204 9.48 -18.70 -25.28
N GLU A 205 8.34 -18.85 -24.58
CA GLU A 205 6.95 -18.96 -25.07
C GLU A 205 5.96 -18.29 -24.08
N ASP A 206 5.17 -17.28 -24.46
CA ASP A 206 3.81 -17.29 -25.05
C ASP A 206 2.62 -17.49 -24.07
N ILE A 207 2.08 -16.37 -23.58
CA ILE A 207 0.62 -16.14 -23.52
C ILE A 207 0.38 -14.79 -24.21
N GLY A 208 0.05 -14.84 -25.49
CA GLY A 208 -0.06 -13.69 -26.38
C GLY A 208 -1.14 -12.67 -26.04
N GLN A 209 -0.69 -11.47 -25.67
CA GLN A 209 -1.21 -10.19 -26.18
C GLN A 209 0.02 -9.34 -26.54
N LYS A 210 0.16 -8.99 -27.83
CA LYS A 210 1.35 -8.28 -28.30
C LYS A 210 1.37 -6.86 -27.71
N PRO A 211 2.49 -6.37 -27.17
CA PRO A 211 2.62 -4.99 -26.66
C PRO A 211 2.21 -3.93 -27.70
N GLU A 212 2.42 -4.22 -28.98
CA GLU A 212 2.07 -3.37 -30.12
C GLU A 212 0.55 -3.14 -30.27
N ASP A 213 -0.29 -4.09 -29.85
CA ASP A 213 -1.75 -3.97 -29.93
C ASP A 213 -2.30 -3.10 -28.80
N LEU A 214 -1.70 -3.15 -27.61
CA LEU A 214 -2.08 -2.31 -26.46
C LEU A 214 -1.74 -0.83 -26.68
N ASP A 215 -0.57 -0.55 -27.26
CA ASP A 215 -0.19 0.83 -27.63
C ASP A 215 -1.16 1.39 -28.67
N LYS A 216 -1.58 0.57 -29.64
CA LYS A 216 -2.57 0.98 -30.65
C LYS A 216 -3.94 1.24 -30.03
N VAL A 217 -4.39 0.39 -29.10
CA VAL A 217 -5.65 0.59 -28.35
C VAL A 217 -5.58 1.88 -27.53
N PHE A 218 -4.46 2.16 -26.88
CA PHE A 218 -4.25 3.38 -26.11
C PHE A 218 -4.28 4.64 -26.99
N GLN A 219 -3.58 4.63 -28.13
CA GLN A 219 -3.60 5.73 -29.09
C GLN A 219 -5.02 5.98 -29.65
N MET A 220 -5.77 4.91 -29.93
CA MET A 220 -7.15 5.02 -30.40
C MET A 220 -8.08 5.60 -29.35
N ALA A 221 -7.95 5.19 -28.08
CA ALA A 221 -8.73 5.74 -26.97
C ALA A 221 -8.43 7.24 -26.73
N LEU A 222 -7.15 7.63 -26.83
CA LEU A 222 -6.72 9.02 -26.67
C LEU A 222 -7.23 9.91 -27.81
N ALA A 223 -7.19 9.41 -29.05
CA ALA A 223 -7.74 10.09 -30.22
C ALA A 223 -9.26 10.25 -30.12
N ALA A 224 -9.98 9.20 -29.69
CA ALA A 224 -11.43 9.24 -29.49
C ALA A 224 -11.82 10.27 -28.43
N ARG A 225 -11.09 10.34 -27.32
CA ARG A 225 -11.30 11.35 -26.26
C ARG A 225 -11.07 12.77 -26.78
N THR A 226 -10.03 12.98 -27.57
CA THR A 226 -9.71 14.29 -28.16
C THR A 226 -10.80 14.74 -29.13
N GLN A 227 -11.29 13.84 -29.98
CA GLN A 227 -12.37 14.14 -30.92
C GLN A 227 -13.69 14.41 -30.20
N ALA A 228 -14.04 13.61 -29.18
CA ALA A 228 -15.25 13.81 -28.38
C ALA A 228 -15.24 15.12 -27.56
N ALA A 229 -14.06 15.69 -27.29
CA ALA A 229 -13.93 16.99 -26.64
C ALA A 229 -14.26 18.16 -27.58
N GLN A 230 -14.20 17.94 -28.91
CA GLN A 230 -14.50 18.95 -29.93
C GLN A 230 -15.97 18.95 -30.37
N VAL A 231 -16.75 17.93 -29.96
CA VAL A 231 -18.19 17.81 -30.27
C VAL A 231 -19.01 18.42 -29.12
N THR A 232 -19.75 19.48 -29.43
CA THR A 232 -20.63 20.19 -28.48
C THR A 232 -22.04 19.61 -28.40
N ASN A 233 -22.48 18.85 -29.42
CA ASN A 233 -23.75 18.16 -29.43
C ASN A 233 -23.66 16.82 -28.68
N LYS A 234 -24.49 16.65 -27.64
CA LYS A 234 -24.48 15.47 -26.77
C LYS A 234 -24.82 14.16 -27.51
N GLU A 235 -25.80 14.18 -28.42
CA GLU A 235 -26.23 12.98 -29.15
C GLU A 235 -25.18 12.53 -30.18
N GLU A 236 -24.52 13.49 -30.84
CA GLU A 236 -23.41 13.21 -31.76
C GLU A 236 -22.17 12.70 -31.01
N LYS A 237 -21.91 13.24 -29.81
CA LYS A 237 -20.82 12.80 -28.94
C LYS A 237 -21.01 11.36 -28.48
N GLU A 238 -22.22 10.98 -28.06
CA GLU A 238 -22.54 9.60 -27.67
C GLU A 238 -22.42 8.62 -28.85
N LYS A 239 -22.89 9.01 -30.05
CA LYS A 239 -22.71 8.19 -31.27
C LYS A 239 -21.24 8.00 -31.62
N LEU A 240 -20.42 9.04 -31.51
CA LEU A 240 -18.99 8.99 -31.80
C LEU A 240 -18.24 8.08 -30.80
N VAL A 241 -18.53 8.22 -29.51
CA VAL A 241 -17.91 7.38 -28.45
C VAL A 241 -18.26 5.91 -28.65
N ASN A 242 -19.54 5.59 -28.89
CA ASN A 242 -19.98 4.21 -29.10
C ASN A 242 -19.39 3.57 -30.37
N ALA A 243 -19.27 4.34 -31.46
CA ALA A 243 -18.60 3.88 -32.68
C ALA A 243 -17.12 3.57 -32.43
N LYS A 244 -16.41 4.43 -31.68
CA LYS A 244 -14.99 4.24 -31.36
C LYS A 244 -14.75 3.10 -30.38
N LEU A 245 -15.64 2.88 -29.41
CA LEU A 245 -15.59 1.72 -28.52
C LEU A 245 -15.76 0.41 -29.30
N THR A 246 -16.68 0.37 -30.26
CA THR A 246 -16.87 -0.80 -31.14
C THR A 246 -15.62 -1.07 -32.00
N GLU A 247 -14.95 -0.03 -32.48
CA GLU A 247 -13.70 -0.14 -33.23
C GLU A 247 -12.55 -0.71 -32.38
N ILE A 248 -12.45 -0.29 -31.11
CA ILE A 248 -11.47 -0.80 -30.15
C ILE A 248 -11.75 -2.26 -29.79
N MET A 249 -13.03 -2.63 -29.56
CA MET A 249 -13.42 -4.00 -29.25
C MET A 249 -13.18 -4.99 -30.39
N ASN A 250 -13.09 -4.53 -31.64
CA ASN A 250 -12.78 -5.38 -32.80
C ASN A 250 -11.26 -5.64 -32.97
N ILE A 251 -10.42 -4.95 -32.21
CA ILE A 251 -8.94 -5.10 -32.23
C ILE A 251 -8.45 -5.97 -31.07
N LEU A 252 -9.25 -6.11 -30.02
CA LEU A 252 -9.06 -7.02 -28.89
C LEU A 252 -9.61 -8.41 -29.18
#